data_AF-X1HDE4-F1
#
_entry.id   AF-X1HDE4-F1
#
_cell.length_a   1.000
_cell.length_b   1.000
_cell.length_c   1.000
_cell.angle_alpha   90.00
_cell.angle_beta   90.00
_cell.angle_gamma   90.00
#
_symmetry.space_group_name_H-M   'P 1'
#
loop_
_entity.id
_entity.type
_entity.pdbx_description
1 polymer ?
#
loop_
_entity_poly.entity_id
_entity_poly.type
_entity_poly.pdbx_seq_one_letter_code
_entity_poly.pdbx_strand_id
1 'polypeptide(L)'
;KEIKDIKEFVEFIGYYYPEMTYSAYTIEEIERALFHTYIKIIGRIISYSPLSMRTFLKNFLLKYEIMNIKRIILGTILGMNTSEKSILVNKLVETYLENTGFINDLLEISSLDEIQLFMRNTKYYESIREGILYFKRTNETFVLEAFLDRLYYENLQDELKYLRPKEKEMISLYV
;
A
#
# COMPACT_ATOMS: atom_id res chain seq x y z
N LYS A 1 -27.47 6.09 16.67
CA LYS A 1 -28.26 5.22 15.78
C LYS A 1 -27.62 3.84 15.82
N GLU A 2 -28.37 2.80 16.14
CA GLU A 2 -27.87 1.42 16.09
C GLU A 2 -27.97 0.93 14.63
N ILE A 3 -26.89 0.37 14.09
CA ILE A 3 -26.80 -0.09 12.69
C ILE A 3 -26.94 -1.61 12.71
N LYS A 4 -27.94 -2.14 12.00
CA LYS A 4 -28.31 -3.56 12.09
C LYS A 4 -27.86 -4.39 10.90
N ASP A 5 -27.55 -3.76 9.77
CA ASP A 5 -27.03 -4.44 8.58
C ASP A 5 -26.06 -3.57 7.77
N ILE A 6 -25.42 -4.20 6.78
CA ILE A 6 -24.36 -3.59 5.97
C ILE A 6 -24.89 -2.51 5.03
N LYS A 7 -26.16 -2.56 4.63
CA LYS A 7 -26.76 -1.53 3.77
C LYS A 7 -27.05 -0.27 4.59
N GLU A 8 -27.61 -0.43 5.79
CA GLU A 8 -27.79 0.68 6.74
C GLU A 8 -26.44 1.32 7.10
N PHE A 9 -25.38 0.52 7.24
CA PHE A 9 -24.03 1.01 7.44
C PHE A 9 -23.55 1.86 6.25
N VAL A 10 -23.68 1.33 5.03
CA VAL A 10 -23.27 2.02 3.81
C VAL A 10 -24.02 3.33 3.60
N GLU A 11 -25.34 3.34 3.81
CA GLU A 11 -26.14 4.56 3.75
C GLU A 11 -25.67 5.59 4.79
N PHE A 12 -25.35 5.14 6.00
CA PHE A 12 -24.87 6.01 7.07
C PHE A 12 -23.50 6.62 6.74
N ILE A 13 -22.54 5.84 6.23
CA ILE A 13 -21.22 6.38 5.87
C ILE A 13 -21.25 7.19 4.56
N GLY A 14 -22.24 6.95 3.69
CA GLY A 14 -22.40 7.64 2.41
C GLY A 14 -22.52 9.16 2.56
N TYR A 15 -23.07 9.66 3.67
CA TYR A 15 -23.09 11.10 3.97
C TYR A 15 -21.68 11.72 4.08
N TYR A 16 -20.70 10.94 4.54
CA TYR A 16 -19.31 11.38 4.68
C TYR A 16 -18.48 11.08 3.44
N TYR A 17 -18.91 10.10 2.64
CA TYR A 17 -18.19 9.61 1.46
C TYR A 17 -19.10 9.50 0.22
N PRO A 18 -19.57 10.63 -0.33
CA PRO A 18 -20.64 10.66 -1.33
C PRO A 18 -20.24 10.08 -2.70
N GLU A 19 -18.94 9.93 -2.97
CA GLU A 19 -18.43 9.39 -4.24
C GLU A 19 -18.31 7.86 -4.24
N MET A 20 -18.63 7.17 -3.13
CA MET A 20 -18.52 5.71 -3.05
C MET A 20 -19.73 5.04 -3.70
N THR A 21 -19.47 4.18 -4.69
CA THR A 21 -20.46 3.32 -5.33
C THR A 21 -20.18 1.86 -5.00
N TYR A 22 -21.24 1.09 -4.72
CA TYR A 22 -21.15 -0.31 -4.33
C TYR A 22 -22.07 -1.16 -5.20
N SER A 23 -21.58 -2.30 -5.68
CA SER A 23 -22.34 -3.21 -6.54
C SER A 23 -23.04 -4.30 -5.74
N ALA A 24 -22.33 -4.95 -4.83
CA ALA A 24 -22.80 -6.10 -4.07
C ALA A 24 -22.87 -5.84 -2.55
N TYR A 25 -22.40 -4.67 -2.08
CA TYR A 25 -22.39 -4.28 -0.66
C TYR A 25 -21.62 -5.30 0.20
N THR A 26 -20.55 -5.88 -0.33
CA THR A 26 -19.69 -6.78 0.44
C THR A 26 -18.71 -5.98 1.30
N ILE A 27 -18.24 -6.59 2.39
CA ILE A 27 -17.23 -5.98 3.27
C ILE A 27 -15.97 -5.59 2.46
N GLU A 28 -15.54 -6.45 1.54
CA GLU A 28 -14.39 -6.23 0.68
C GLU A 28 -14.57 -5.04 -0.28
N GLU A 29 -15.75 -4.90 -0.89
CA GLU A 29 -16.06 -3.74 -1.74
C GLU A 29 -16.01 -2.44 -0.93
N ILE A 30 -16.56 -2.46 0.28
CA ILE A 30 -16.61 -1.30 1.18
C ILE A 30 -15.19 -0.93 1.63
N GLU A 31 -14.39 -1.89 2.07
CA GLU A 31 -13.00 -1.67 2.46
C GLU A 31 -12.18 -1.10 1.31
N ARG A 32 -12.33 -1.66 0.10
CA ARG A 32 -11.62 -1.17 -1.08
C ARG A 32 -12.03 0.27 -1.43
N ALA A 33 -13.32 0.60 -1.36
CA ALA A 33 -13.82 1.95 -1.63
C ALA A 33 -13.34 2.97 -0.59
N LEU A 34 -13.39 2.62 0.70
CA LEU A 34 -12.86 3.42 1.81
C LEU A 34 -11.36 3.65 1.65
N PHE A 35 -10.62 2.59 1.37
CA PHE A 35 -9.18 2.67 1.16
C PHE A 35 -8.82 3.51 -0.06
N HIS A 36 -9.54 3.36 -1.18
CA HIS A 36 -9.36 4.20 -2.36
C HIS A 36 -9.58 5.67 -2.06
N THR A 37 -10.66 5.99 -1.34
CA THR A 37 -10.96 7.36 -0.93
C THR A 37 -9.92 7.93 0.01
N TYR A 38 -9.42 7.13 0.95
CA TYR A 38 -8.35 7.53 1.86
C TYR A 38 -7.07 7.92 1.10
N ILE A 39 -6.63 7.08 0.15
CA ILE A 39 -5.46 7.39 -0.71
C ILE A 39 -5.71 8.64 -1.56
N LYS A 40 -6.92 8.81 -2.10
CA LYS A 40 -7.31 10.00 -2.87
C LYS A 40 -7.21 11.28 -2.04
N ILE A 41 -7.62 11.25 -0.78
CA ILE A 41 -7.49 12.39 0.15
C ILE A 41 -6.01 12.72 0.36
N ILE A 42 -5.16 11.73 0.64
CA ILE A 42 -3.71 11.95 0.79
C ILE A 42 -3.13 12.57 -0.48
N GLY A 43 -3.47 12.06 -1.65
CA GLY A 43 -3.00 12.61 -2.92
C GLY A 43 -3.40 14.07 -3.18
N ARG A 44 -4.60 14.47 -2.73
CA ARG A 44 -5.00 15.89 -2.73
C ARG A 44 -4.10 16.70 -1.80
N ILE A 45 -3.84 16.22 -0.58
CA ILE A 45 -2.96 16.91 0.38
C ILE A 45 -1.55 17.06 -0.22
N ILE A 46 -1.00 16.02 -0.85
CA ILE A 46 0.30 16.03 -1.54
C ILE A 46 0.36 17.16 -2.59
N SER A 47 -0.68 17.28 -3.41
CA SER A 47 -0.76 18.27 -4.50
C SER A 47 -0.67 19.72 -4.01
N TYR A 48 -1.24 20.00 -2.83
CA TYR A 48 -1.25 21.35 -2.24
C TYR A 48 -0.17 21.57 -1.17
N SER A 49 0.63 20.55 -0.85
CA SER A 49 1.67 20.64 0.19
C SER A 49 2.96 21.29 -0.33
N PRO A 50 3.68 22.04 0.52
CA PRO A 50 5.05 22.48 0.26
C PRO A 50 5.99 21.30 -0.02
N LEU A 51 7.11 21.54 -0.69
CA LEU A 51 8.02 20.48 -1.15
C LEU A 51 8.48 19.52 -0.04
N SER A 52 8.90 20.04 1.12
CA SER A 52 9.33 19.23 2.28
C SER A 52 8.24 18.26 2.74
N MET A 53 7.01 18.77 2.90
CA MET A 53 5.86 17.97 3.32
C MET A 53 5.38 17.02 2.21
N ARG A 54 5.49 17.44 0.95
CA ARG A 54 5.18 16.59 -0.19
C ARG A 54 6.10 15.36 -0.23
N THR A 55 7.40 15.56 -0.02
CA THR A 55 8.37 14.45 0.07
C THR A 55 8.03 13.52 1.22
N PHE A 56 7.75 14.06 2.42
CA PHE A 56 7.30 13.26 3.56
C PHE A 56 6.04 12.45 3.23
N LEU A 57 5.01 13.07 2.64
CA LEU A 57 3.76 12.40 2.31
C LEU A 57 3.91 11.33 1.22
N LYS A 58 4.80 11.55 0.23
CA LYS A 58 5.17 10.50 -0.75
C LYS A 58 5.88 9.33 -0.04
N ASN A 59 6.79 9.61 0.90
CA ASN A 59 7.41 8.57 1.71
C ASN A 59 6.43 7.86 2.66
N PHE A 60 5.43 8.56 3.19
CA PHE A 60 4.34 7.97 3.94
C PHE A 60 3.51 7.02 3.06
N LEU A 61 3.22 7.40 1.81
CA LEU A 61 2.51 6.56 0.85
C LEU A 61 3.26 5.26 0.50
N LEU A 62 4.58 5.20 0.74
CA LEU A 62 5.39 4.00 0.55
C LEU A 62 4.84 2.79 1.31
N LYS A 63 4.23 3.00 2.49
CA LYS A 63 3.55 1.96 3.26
C LYS A 63 2.53 1.21 2.42
N TYR A 64 1.79 1.92 1.57
CA TYR A 64 0.73 1.35 0.76
C TYR A 64 1.25 0.70 -0.52
N GLU A 65 2.36 1.19 -1.09
CA GLU A 65 3.07 0.50 -2.18
C GLU A 65 3.63 -0.84 -1.66
N ILE A 66 4.24 -0.85 -0.47
CA ILE A 66 4.67 -2.07 0.21
C ILE A 66 3.49 -3.01 0.46
N MET A 67 2.33 -2.50 0.90
CA MET A 67 1.13 -3.31 1.07
C MET A 67 0.66 -3.92 -0.27
N ASN A 68 0.70 -3.17 -1.37
CA ASN A 68 0.38 -3.69 -2.70
C ASN A 68 1.38 -4.79 -3.11
N ILE A 69 2.69 -4.59 -2.89
CA ILE A 69 3.74 -5.59 -3.16
C ILE A 69 3.47 -6.88 -2.35
N LYS A 70 3.18 -6.76 -1.06
CA LYS A 70 2.83 -7.92 -0.19
C LYS A 70 1.64 -8.69 -0.73
N ARG A 71 0.57 -7.99 -1.11
CA ARG A 71 -0.65 -8.59 -1.69
C ARG A 71 -0.34 -9.32 -3.00
N ILE A 72 0.50 -8.76 -3.86
CA ILE A 72 0.90 -9.41 -5.12
C ILE A 72 1.70 -10.69 -4.83
N ILE A 73 2.67 -10.64 -3.92
CA ILE A 73 3.48 -11.83 -3.57
C ILE A 73 2.61 -12.92 -2.96
N LEU A 74 1.70 -12.56 -2.05
CA LEU A 74 0.76 -13.52 -1.46
C LEU A 74 -0.15 -14.12 -2.54
N GLY A 75 -0.67 -13.31 -3.47
CA GLY A 75 -1.43 -13.80 -4.61
C GLY A 75 -0.63 -14.78 -5.47
N THR A 76 0.66 -14.49 -5.71
CA THR A 76 1.56 -15.41 -6.42
C THR A 76 1.78 -16.72 -5.65
N ILE A 77 1.94 -16.69 -4.32
CA ILE A 77 2.03 -17.89 -3.47
C ILE A 77 0.75 -18.74 -3.58
N LEU A 78 -0.41 -18.08 -3.64
CA LEU A 78 -1.72 -18.72 -3.75
C LEU A 78 -2.08 -19.17 -5.18
N GLY A 79 -1.21 -18.91 -6.16
CA GLY A 79 -1.45 -19.28 -7.57
C GLY A 79 -2.50 -18.42 -8.27
N MET A 80 -2.77 -17.21 -7.79
CA MET A 80 -3.70 -16.27 -8.40
C MET A 80 -3.20 -15.76 -9.74
N ASN A 81 -4.11 -15.58 -10.69
CA ASN A 81 -3.81 -14.95 -11.98
C ASN A 81 -3.70 -13.41 -11.87
N THR A 82 -3.23 -12.77 -12.93
CA THR A 82 -3.04 -11.30 -12.99
C THR A 82 -4.31 -10.53 -12.61
N SER A 83 -5.48 -10.96 -13.10
CA SER A 83 -6.75 -10.26 -12.87
C SER A 83 -7.14 -10.32 -11.38
N GLU A 84 -7.03 -11.49 -10.77
CA GLU A 84 -7.30 -11.70 -9.34
C GLU A 84 -6.38 -10.84 -8.47
N LYS A 85 -5.07 -10.86 -8.74
CA LYS A 85 -4.10 -10.02 -8.02
C LYS A 85 -4.39 -8.52 -8.21
N SER A 86 -4.82 -8.12 -9.40
CA SER A 86 -5.11 -6.72 -9.70
C SER A 86 -6.31 -6.18 -8.90
N ILE A 87 -7.24 -7.03 -8.45
CA ILE A 87 -8.38 -6.62 -7.62
C ILE A 87 -7.94 -6.28 -6.19
N LEU A 88 -6.84 -6.89 -5.73
CA LEU A 88 -6.31 -6.73 -4.37
C LEU A 88 -5.45 -5.46 -4.20
N VAL A 89 -4.97 -4.87 -5.29
CA VAL A 89 -4.08 -3.70 -5.23
C VAL A 89 -4.82 -2.40 -5.52
N ASN A 90 -4.41 -1.33 -4.86
CA ASN A 90 -4.94 0.01 -5.13
C ASN A 90 -3.96 0.83 -5.97
N LYS A 91 -4.16 0.82 -7.30
CA LYS A 91 -3.30 1.47 -8.29
C LYS A 91 -3.17 3.00 -8.14
N LEU A 92 -4.04 3.62 -7.34
CA LEU A 92 -3.98 5.05 -7.09
C LEU A 92 -2.73 5.44 -6.29
N VAL A 93 -2.25 4.55 -5.41
CA VAL A 93 -1.02 4.76 -4.63
C VAL A 93 0.15 5.01 -5.59
N GLU A 94 0.30 4.12 -6.56
CA GLU A 94 1.37 4.17 -7.55
C GLU A 94 1.26 5.36 -8.49
N THR A 95 0.04 5.85 -8.72
CA THR A 95 -0.17 7.07 -9.51
C THR A 95 0.45 8.28 -8.81
N TYR A 96 0.32 8.37 -7.47
CA TYR A 96 0.94 9.44 -6.69
C TYR A 96 2.44 9.25 -6.46
N LEU A 97 2.92 8.00 -6.50
CA LEU A 97 4.34 7.65 -6.41
C LEU A 97 5.04 7.63 -7.78
N GLU A 98 4.31 7.81 -8.88
CA GLU A 98 4.82 7.74 -10.26
C GLU A 98 5.42 6.35 -10.62
N ASN A 99 4.90 5.29 -9.99
CA ASN A 99 5.39 3.90 -10.09
C ASN A 99 4.37 2.93 -10.71
N THR A 100 3.38 3.43 -11.46
CA THR A 100 2.30 2.57 -12.00
C THR A 100 2.82 1.47 -12.93
N GLY A 101 3.87 1.75 -13.73
CA GLY A 101 4.51 0.75 -14.58
C GLY A 101 5.11 -0.40 -13.76
N PHE A 102 5.84 -0.06 -12.69
CA PHE A 102 6.46 -1.03 -11.81
C PHE A 102 5.47 -2.04 -11.20
N ILE A 103 4.32 -1.58 -10.70
CA ILE A 103 3.30 -2.49 -10.14
C ILE A 103 2.57 -3.29 -11.22
N ASN A 104 2.31 -2.70 -12.40
CA ASN A 104 1.71 -3.45 -13.50
C ASN A 104 2.64 -4.59 -13.96
N ASP A 105 3.95 -4.32 -14.10
CA ASP A 105 4.92 -5.35 -14.47
C ASP A 105 5.01 -6.44 -13.38
N LEU A 106 4.98 -6.05 -12.11
CA LEU A 106 4.99 -6.99 -10.98
C LEU A 106 3.73 -7.89 -10.94
N LEU A 107 2.57 -7.38 -11.36
CA LEU A 107 1.33 -8.15 -11.43
C LEU A 107 1.39 -9.30 -12.44
N GLU A 108 2.16 -9.15 -13.52
CA GLU A 108 2.28 -10.19 -14.56
C GLU A 108 3.20 -11.35 -14.15
N ILE A 109 4.01 -11.16 -13.11
CA ILE A 109 4.96 -12.19 -12.66
C ILE A 109 4.23 -13.31 -11.92
N SER A 110 4.53 -14.56 -12.28
CA SER A 110 3.82 -15.75 -11.77
C SER A 110 4.65 -16.61 -10.83
N SER A 111 5.93 -16.28 -10.61
CA SER A 111 6.81 -17.04 -9.72
C SER A 111 7.61 -16.15 -8.75
N LEU A 112 7.90 -16.69 -7.56
CA LEU A 112 8.69 -15.98 -6.55
C LEU A 112 10.14 -15.72 -6.99
N ASP A 113 10.70 -16.59 -7.85
CA ASP A 113 12.05 -16.41 -8.36
C ASP A 113 12.13 -15.26 -9.37
N GLU A 114 11.15 -15.13 -10.26
CA GLU A 114 11.02 -13.98 -11.14
C GLU A 114 10.79 -12.68 -10.36
N ILE A 115 10.00 -12.70 -9.27
CA ILE A 115 9.81 -11.53 -8.41
C ILE A 115 11.17 -11.08 -7.83
N GLN A 116 11.99 -12.01 -7.32
CA GLN A 116 13.32 -11.66 -6.81
C GLN A 116 14.22 -11.06 -7.89
N LEU A 117 14.18 -11.59 -9.11
CA LEU A 117 14.94 -11.07 -10.24
C LEU A 117 14.49 -9.66 -10.62
N PHE A 118 13.17 -9.44 -10.70
CA PHE A 118 12.57 -8.15 -11.03
C PHE A 118 12.93 -7.08 -10.00
N MET A 119 13.00 -7.45 -8.71
CA MET A 119 13.28 -6.52 -7.62
C MET A 119 14.75 -6.08 -7.53
N ARG A 120 15.69 -6.70 -8.27
CA ARG A 120 17.16 -6.48 -8.13
C ARG A 120 17.64 -5.04 -8.07
N ASN A 121 17.01 -4.15 -8.86
CA ASN A 121 17.41 -2.74 -8.97
C ASN A 121 16.50 -1.81 -8.17
N THR A 122 15.76 -2.36 -7.21
CA THR A 122 14.81 -1.61 -6.38
C THR A 122 15.27 -1.60 -4.93
N LYS A 123 14.79 -0.63 -4.15
CA LYS A 123 14.96 -0.59 -2.69
C LYS A 123 14.34 -1.80 -1.97
N TYR A 124 13.47 -2.56 -2.64
CA TYR A 124 12.82 -3.74 -2.08
C TYR A 124 13.68 -5.00 -2.17
N TYR A 125 14.75 -4.98 -2.96
CA TYR A 125 15.49 -6.20 -3.33
C TYR A 125 15.91 -7.04 -2.12
N GLU A 126 16.57 -6.41 -1.15
CA GLU A 126 17.12 -7.11 0.01
C GLU A 126 16.00 -7.74 0.86
N SER A 127 14.99 -6.95 1.21
CA SER A 127 13.81 -7.42 1.96
C SER A 127 13.09 -8.57 1.25
N ILE A 128 12.91 -8.46 -0.08
CA ILE A 128 12.24 -9.48 -0.89
C ILE A 128 13.09 -10.75 -1.01
N ARG A 129 14.39 -10.62 -1.29
CA ARG A 129 15.32 -11.75 -1.42
C ARG A 129 15.36 -12.56 -0.13
N GLU A 130 15.67 -11.90 0.99
CA GLU A 130 15.77 -12.57 2.29
C GLU A 130 14.43 -13.14 2.74
N GLY A 131 13.33 -12.39 2.52
CA GLY A 131 11.99 -12.85 2.88
C GLY A 131 11.53 -14.07 2.07
N ILE A 132 11.79 -14.11 0.77
CA ILE A 132 11.46 -15.29 -0.06
C ILE A 132 12.36 -16.48 0.27
N LEU A 133 13.65 -16.27 0.54
CA LEU A 133 14.54 -17.33 1.01
C LEU A 133 14.07 -17.93 2.33
N TYR A 134 13.59 -17.11 3.27
CA TYR A 134 12.99 -17.57 4.51
C TYR A 134 11.71 -18.36 4.23
N PHE A 135 10.77 -17.80 3.46
CA PHE A 135 9.51 -18.47 3.09
C PHE A 135 9.75 -19.84 2.44
N LYS A 136 10.70 -19.96 1.51
CA LYS A 136 11.05 -21.25 0.88
C LYS A 136 11.53 -22.30 1.86
N ARG A 137 12.07 -21.90 3.02
CA ARG A 137 12.58 -22.80 4.06
C ARG A 137 11.53 -23.15 5.12
N THR A 138 10.63 -22.23 5.44
CA THR A 138 9.72 -22.34 6.60
C THR A 138 8.25 -22.38 6.23
N ASN A 139 7.90 -21.99 5.00
CA ASN A 139 6.54 -21.77 4.52
C ASN A 139 5.77 -20.68 5.31
N GLU A 140 6.48 -19.73 5.92
CA GLU A 140 5.92 -18.61 6.68
C GLU A 140 6.13 -17.28 5.94
N THR A 141 5.06 -16.49 5.74
CA THR A 141 5.13 -15.19 5.06
C THR A 141 5.47 -14.03 6.00
N PHE A 142 5.30 -14.22 7.31
CA PHE A 142 5.45 -13.17 8.31
C PHE A 142 6.81 -12.47 8.26
N VAL A 143 7.91 -13.21 8.07
CA VAL A 143 9.26 -12.62 8.03
C VAL A 143 9.47 -11.77 6.78
N LEU A 144 8.96 -12.20 5.62
CA LEU A 144 8.95 -11.38 4.41
C LEU A 144 8.19 -10.07 4.63
N GLU A 145 7.02 -10.15 5.26
CA GLU A 145 6.21 -8.97 5.56
C GLU A 145 6.93 -8.02 6.52
N ALA A 146 7.57 -8.55 7.55
CA ALA A 146 8.33 -7.78 8.54
C ALA A 146 9.55 -7.08 7.92
N PHE A 147 10.27 -7.71 6.99
CA PHE A 147 11.40 -7.06 6.29
C PHE A 147 10.96 -5.89 5.41
N LEU A 148 9.78 -5.97 4.79
CA LEU A 148 9.23 -4.86 4.04
C LEU A 148 8.71 -3.75 4.95
N ASP A 149 8.09 -4.08 6.09
CA ASP A 149 7.66 -3.06 7.05
C ASP A 149 8.85 -2.33 7.66
N ARG A 150 9.92 -3.06 7.99
CA ARG A 150 11.17 -2.47 8.47
C ARG A 150 11.72 -1.44 7.48
N LEU A 151 11.77 -1.78 6.19
CA LEU A 151 12.20 -0.87 5.12
C LEU A 151 11.38 0.43 5.12
N TYR A 152 10.06 0.36 5.31
CA TYR A 152 9.21 1.54 5.42
C TYR A 152 9.61 2.44 6.59
N TYR A 153 9.77 1.87 7.79
CA TYR A 153 10.10 2.64 8.98
C TYR A 153 11.51 3.24 8.92
N GLU A 154 12.49 2.51 8.39
CA GLU A 154 13.84 3.04 8.16
C GLU A 154 13.82 4.24 7.19
N ASN A 155 13.11 4.10 6.06
CA ASN A 155 12.93 5.19 5.11
C ASN A 155 12.24 6.41 5.74
N LEU A 156 11.21 6.18 6.57
CA LEU A 156 10.52 7.26 7.27
C LEU A 156 11.45 7.97 8.25
N GLN A 157 12.22 7.23 9.05
CA GLN A 157 13.16 7.80 10.03
C GLN A 157 14.27 8.64 9.39
N ASP A 158 14.78 8.21 8.24
CA ASP A 158 15.79 8.96 7.51
C ASP A 158 15.26 10.30 6.99
N GLU A 159 14.01 10.32 6.51
CA GLU A 159 13.35 11.54 6.02
C GLU A 159 13.13 12.58 7.11
N LEU A 160 12.87 12.16 8.34
CA LEU A 160 12.71 13.09 9.47
C LEU A 160 13.94 13.94 9.72
N LYS A 161 15.13 13.46 9.36
CA LYS A 161 16.38 14.21 9.55
C LYS A 161 16.37 15.53 8.77
N TYR A 162 15.62 15.60 7.67
CA TYR A 162 15.56 16.76 6.77
C TYR A 162 14.43 17.74 7.09
N LEU A 163 13.53 17.40 8.03
CA LEU A 163 12.40 18.24 8.38
C LEU A 163 12.74 19.30 9.44
N ARG A 164 12.11 20.46 9.33
CA ARG A 164 12.23 21.54 10.32
C ARG A 164 11.51 21.15 11.62
N PRO A 165 11.87 21.74 12.77
CA PRO A 165 11.25 21.41 14.06
C PRO A 165 9.71 21.49 14.05
N LYS A 166 9.13 22.51 13.43
CA LYS A 166 7.67 22.65 13.29
C LYS A 166 7.05 21.53 12.44
N GLU A 167 7.72 21.10 11.38
CA GLU A 167 7.23 20.02 10.53
C GLU A 167 7.28 18.69 11.28
N LYS A 168 8.34 18.45 12.06
CA LYS A 168 8.45 17.28 12.95
C LYS A 168 7.33 17.21 13.98
N GLU A 169 6.99 18.35 14.59
CA GLU A 169 5.88 18.44 15.54
C GLU A 169 4.55 18.06 14.87
N MET A 170 4.28 18.59 13.67
CA MET A 170 3.06 18.30 12.91
C MET A 170 2.88 16.81 12.58
N ILE A 171 3.97 16.08 12.33
CA ILE A 171 3.91 14.68 11.90
C ILE A 171 4.24 13.69 13.02
N SER A 172 4.47 14.18 14.24
CA SER A 172 4.91 13.37 15.39
C SER A 172 3.98 12.20 15.72
N LEU A 173 2.69 12.30 15.39
CA LEU A 173 1.71 11.24 15.57
C LEU A 173 1.76 10.13 14.49
N TYR A 174 2.52 10.35 13.42
CA TYR A 174 2.62 9.45 12.26
C TYR A 174 3.96 8.70 12.19
N VAL A 175 4.83 8.93 13.18
CA VAL A 175 6.21 8.45 13.25
C VAL A 175 6.41 7.65 14.52
#